data_AF-A0A924BLN0-F1
#
_entry.id   AF-A0A924BLN0-F1
#
_cell.length_a   1.000
_cell.length_b   1.000
_cell.length_c   1.000
_cell.angle_alpha   90.00
_cell.angle_beta   90.00
_cell.angle_gamma   90.00
#
_symmetry.space_group_name_H-M   'P 1'
#
loop_
_entity.id
_entity.type
_entity.pdbx_description
1 polymer ?
#
loop_
_entity_poly.entity_id
_entity_poly.type
_entity_poly.pdbx_seq_one_letter_code
_entity_poly.pdbx_strand_id
1 'polypeptide(L)'
;MAWQLRWGAHAKVLEERARRTGKVTPALKARPRIRVTDVPFSDAFYQLNQARVYGHAAPNPIAISEIAAYCSMQGIASQGERSKYLRLIQLLDQVYLTHWAEKNPSSTP
;
A
#
# COMPACT_ATOMS: atom_id res chain seq x y z
N MET A 1 -1.39 -0.95 4.64
CA MET A 1 -0.10 -0.90 3.92
C MET A 1 1.12 -1.10 4.82
N ALA A 2 1.40 -0.24 5.80
CA ALA A 2 2.66 -0.24 6.58
C ALA A 2 3.07 -1.61 7.16
N TRP A 3 2.12 -2.35 7.75
CA TRP A 3 2.40 -3.69 8.28
C TRP A 3 2.85 -4.66 7.20
N GLN A 4 2.20 -4.65 6.03
CA GLN A 4 2.52 -5.54 4.92
C GLN A 4 3.89 -5.23 4.32
N LEU A 5 4.27 -3.96 4.25
CA LEU A 5 5.61 -3.57 3.80
C LEU A 5 6.71 -4.05 4.76
N ARG A 6 6.45 -4.02 6.08
CA ARG A 6 7.43 -4.44 7.09
C ARG A 6 7.52 -5.95 7.28
N TRP A 7 6.39 -6.65 7.27
CA TRP A 7 6.29 -8.06 7.68
C TRP A 7 5.64 -8.97 6.65
N GLY A 8 5.00 -8.43 5.60
CA GLY A 8 4.19 -9.19 4.65
C GLY A 8 4.98 -10.28 3.94
N ALA A 9 6.23 -10.01 3.55
CA ALA A 9 7.13 -11.00 2.94
C ALA A 9 7.40 -12.21 3.85
N HIS A 10 7.36 -12.02 5.17
CA HIS A 10 7.59 -13.06 6.17
C HIS A 10 6.31 -13.60 6.80
N ALA A 11 5.12 -13.14 6.37
CA ALA A 11 3.85 -13.51 7.01
C ALA A 11 3.64 -15.02 7.04
N LYS A 12 3.86 -15.72 5.91
CA LYS A 12 3.75 -17.19 5.83
C LYS A 12 4.71 -17.90 6.78
N VAL A 13 5.95 -17.41 6.89
CA VAL A 13 6.97 -17.99 7.79
C VAL A 13 6.58 -17.77 9.26
N LEU A 14 6.07 -16.59 9.59
CA LEU A 14 5.58 -16.28 10.93
C LEU A 14 4.37 -17.13 11.30
N GLU A 15 3.43 -17.33 10.37
CA GLU A 15 2.23 -18.17 10.53
C GLU A 15 2.63 -19.64 10.73
N GLU A 16 3.54 -20.14 9.90
CA GLU A 16 4.04 -21.51 10.01
C GLU A 16 4.79 -21.75 11.32
N ARG A 17 5.60 -20.78 11.75
CA ARG A 17 6.26 -20.83 13.07
C ARG A 17 5.23 -20.84 14.20
N ALA A 18 4.19 -20.02 14.12
CA ALA A 18 3.13 -19.99 15.12
C ALA A 18 2.37 -21.33 15.17
N ARG A 19 2.10 -21.94 14.01
CA ARG A 19 1.48 -23.27 13.91
C ARG A 19 2.34 -24.36 14.55
N ARG A 20 3.65 -24.38 14.26
CA ARG A 20 4.59 -25.39 14.78
C ARG A 20 4.87 -25.25 16.28
N THR A 21 4.87 -24.03 16.80
CA THR A 21 5.32 -23.74 18.18
C THR A 21 4.18 -23.39 19.14
N GLY A 22 2.96 -23.20 18.64
CA GLY A 22 1.82 -22.68 19.40
C GLY A 22 1.95 -21.22 19.84
N LYS A 23 3.08 -20.55 19.54
CA LYS A 23 3.37 -19.19 19.98
C LYS A 23 3.15 -18.17 18.87
N VAL A 24 2.11 -17.36 19.02
CA VAL A 24 1.83 -16.24 18.09
C VAL A 24 2.83 -15.11 18.32
N THR A 25 3.57 -14.73 17.27
CA THR A 25 4.56 -13.65 17.34
C THR A 25 3.89 -12.27 17.53
N PRO A 26 4.58 -11.29 18.15
CA PRO A 26 4.04 -9.93 18.28
C PRO A 26 3.65 -9.31 16.93
N ALA A 27 4.42 -9.59 15.87
CA ALA A 27 4.13 -9.12 14.52
C ALA A 27 2.78 -9.64 13.98
N LEU A 28 2.46 -10.92 14.19
CA LEU A 28 1.16 -11.48 13.80
C LEU A 28 0.02 -10.97 14.66
N LYS A 29 0.24 -10.78 15.98
CA LYS A 29 -0.77 -10.20 16.87
C LYS A 29 -1.13 -8.77 16.46
N ALA A 30 -0.13 -8.00 16.05
CA ALA A 30 -0.30 -6.62 15.60
C ALA A 30 -0.72 -6.50 14.12
N ARG A 31 -1.04 -7.62 13.43
CA ARG A 31 -1.46 -7.59 12.02
C ARG A 31 -2.81 -6.87 11.90
N PRO A 32 -2.86 -5.71 11.22
CA PRO A 32 -4.12 -5.01 11.02
C PRO A 32 -4.99 -5.81 10.05
N ARG A 33 -6.29 -5.85 10.32
CA ARG A 33 -7.30 -6.37 9.39
C ARG A 33 -7.86 -5.22 8.57
N ILE A 34 -7.80 -5.35 7.25
CA ILE A 34 -8.45 -4.40 6.34
C ILE A 34 -9.96 -4.65 6.42
N ARG A 35 -10.76 -3.59 6.59
CA ARG A 35 -12.22 -3.70 6.57
C ARG A 35 -12.66 -4.01 5.15
N VAL A 36 -13.74 -4.78 4.98
CA VAL A 36 -14.26 -5.13 3.64
C VAL A 36 -14.53 -3.87 2.80
N THR A 37 -15.01 -2.81 3.43
CA THR A 37 -15.27 -1.50 2.79
C THR A 37 -14.01 -0.81 2.29
N ASP A 38 -12.82 -1.17 2.80
CA ASP A 38 -11.57 -0.52 2.48
C ASP A 38 -10.74 -1.30 1.45
N VAL A 39 -11.14 -2.54 1.15
CA VAL A 39 -10.51 -3.41 0.15
C VAL A 39 -10.40 -2.73 -1.22
N PRO A 40 -11.45 -2.07 -1.76
CA PRO A 40 -11.36 -1.46 -3.08
C PRO A 40 -10.28 -0.39 -3.21
N PHE A 41 -9.97 0.35 -2.13
CA PHE A 41 -8.92 1.37 -2.14
C PHE A 41 -7.52 0.74 -2.08
N SER A 42 -7.38 -0.37 -1.34
CA SER A 42 -6.14 -1.13 -1.31
C SER A 42 -5.83 -1.73 -2.68
N ASP A 43 -6.83 -2.30 -3.33
CA ASP A 43 -6.68 -2.91 -4.66
C ASP A 43 -6.39 -1.84 -5.71
N ALA A 44 -7.09 -0.70 -5.67
CA ALA A 44 -6.81 0.44 -6.54
C ALA A 44 -5.37 0.94 -6.39
N PHE A 45 -4.88 1.07 -5.15
CA PHE A 45 -3.49 1.43 -4.91
C PHE A 45 -2.52 0.41 -5.52
N TYR A 46 -2.74 -0.90 -5.33
CA TYR A 46 -1.83 -1.91 -5.89
C TYR A 46 -1.79 -1.89 -7.42
N GLN A 47 -2.94 -1.70 -8.07
CA GLN A 47 -3.00 -1.58 -9.53
C GLN A 47 -2.27 -0.32 -10.02
N LEU A 48 -2.57 0.84 -9.42
CA LEU A 48 -1.92 2.10 -9.78
C LEU A 48 -0.41 2.07 -9.49
N ASN A 49 0.02 1.39 -8.44
CA ASN A 49 1.43 1.27 -8.08
C ASN A 49 2.22 0.44 -9.10
N GLN A 50 1.58 -0.50 -9.81
CA GLN A 50 2.24 -1.23 -10.90
C GLN A 50 2.49 -0.35 -12.13
N ALA A 51 1.63 0.64 -12.36
CA ALA A 51 1.78 1.62 -13.44
C ALA A 51 2.60 2.85 -13.04
N ARG A 52 3.22 2.85 -11.85
CA ARG A 52 3.93 4.01 -11.31
C ARG A 52 5.16 4.35 -12.15
N VAL A 53 5.33 5.63 -12.42
CA VAL A 53 6.54 6.18 -13.03
C VAL A 53 7.66 6.32 -11.99
N TYR A 54 8.86 5.89 -12.36
CA TYR A 54 10.06 6.06 -11.56
C TYR A 54 10.89 7.23 -12.08
N GLY A 55 11.31 8.13 -11.18
CA GLY A 55 12.30 9.17 -11.50
C GLY A 55 13.72 8.62 -11.45
N HIS A 56 14.71 9.52 -11.57
CA HIS A 56 16.13 9.13 -11.61
C HIS A 56 16.64 8.40 -10.37
N ALA A 57 16.10 8.72 -9.18
CA ALA A 57 16.59 8.18 -7.92
C ALA A 57 15.49 7.57 -7.04
N ALA A 58 14.21 7.85 -7.31
CA ALA A 58 13.11 7.45 -6.45
C ALA A 58 11.80 7.26 -7.25
N PRO A 59 10.86 6.44 -6.74
CA PRO A 59 9.50 6.39 -7.26
C PRO A 59 8.82 7.77 -7.15
N ASN A 60 8.16 8.20 -8.22
CA ASN A 60 7.33 9.41 -8.16
C ASN A 60 5.99 9.10 -7.46
N PRO A 61 5.34 10.08 -6.82
CA PRO A 61 3.96 9.93 -6.33
C PRO A 61 3.01 9.49 -7.45
N ILE A 62 1.95 8.75 -7.09
CA ILE A 62 0.89 8.40 -8.04
C ILE A 62 0.21 9.71 -8.46
N ALA A 63 0.22 10.00 -9.76
CA ALA A 63 -0.35 11.22 -10.28
C ALA A 63 -1.88 11.26 -10.08
N ILE A 64 -2.42 12.44 -9.80
CA ILE A 64 -3.86 12.64 -9.61
C ILE A 64 -4.64 12.25 -10.89
N SER A 65 -4.05 12.47 -12.06
CA SER A 65 -4.62 12.06 -13.35
C SER A 65 -4.82 10.55 -13.45
N GLU A 66 -3.87 9.75 -12.95
CA GLU A 66 -3.98 8.29 -12.94
C GLU A 66 -5.09 7.82 -12.00
N ILE A 67 -5.23 8.47 -10.84
CA ILE A 67 -6.32 8.18 -9.89
C ILE A 67 -7.67 8.53 -10.52
N ALA A 68 -7.75 9.67 -11.21
CA ALA A 68 -8.96 10.09 -11.92
C ALA A 68 -9.29 9.15 -13.10
N ALA A 69 -8.29 8.72 -13.86
CA ALA A 69 -8.43 7.75 -14.94
C ALA A 69 -8.93 6.40 -14.40
N TYR A 70 -8.34 5.91 -13.30
CA TYR A 70 -8.80 4.71 -12.60
C TYR A 70 -10.27 4.81 -12.20
N CYS A 71 -10.67 5.91 -11.54
CA CYS A 71 -12.07 6.12 -11.16
C CYS A 71 -13.00 6.11 -12.38
N SER A 72 -12.56 6.70 -13.49
CA SER A 72 -13.34 6.75 -14.73
C SER A 72 -13.50 5.36 -15.36
N MET A 73 -12.43 4.57 -15.42
CA MET A 73 -12.45 3.19 -15.94
C MET A 73 -13.32 2.25 -15.10
N GLN A 74 -13.35 2.44 -13.78
CA GLN A 74 -14.17 1.65 -12.87
C GLN A 74 -15.63 2.12 -12.77
N GLY A 75 -16.04 3.12 -13.56
CA GLY A 75 -17.39 3.66 -13.53
C GLY A 75 -17.74 4.44 -12.26
N ILE A 76 -16.74 4.84 -11.46
CA ILE A 76 -16.93 5.62 -10.24
C ILE A 76 -17.25 7.06 -10.65
N ALA A 77 -18.53 7.42 -10.68
CA ALA A 77 -19.01 8.72 -11.17
C ALA A 77 -19.22 9.74 -10.03
N SER A 78 -19.54 9.28 -8.82
CA SER A 78 -19.82 10.17 -7.69
C SER A 78 -18.58 10.99 -7.32
N GLN A 79 -18.75 12.32 -7.23
CA GLN A 79 -17.69 13.22 -6.79
C GLN A 79 -17.19 12.86 -5.39
N GLY A 80 -18.10 12.52 -4.47
CA GLY A 80 -17.74 12.13 -3.10
C GLY A 80 -16.90 10.86 -3.07
N GLU A 81 -17.23 9.88 -3.91
CA GLU A 81 -16.45 8.64 -4.02
C GLU A 81 -15.08 8.89 -4.66
N ARG A 82 -15.01 9.67 -5.75
CA ARG A 82 -13.75 10.06 -6.38
C ARG A 82 -12.81 10.76 -5.39
N SER A 83 -13.34 11.70 -4.60
CA SER A 83 -12.57 12.39 -3.55
C SER A 83 -12.09 11.41 -2.47
N LYS A 84 -12.90 10.42 -2.11
CA LYS A 84 -12.51 9.37 -1.17
C LYS A 84 -11.38 8.48 -1.71
N TYR A 85 -11.47 8.06 -2.97
CA TYR A 85 -10.41 7.31 -3.66
C TYR A 85 -9.11 8.11 -3.69
N LEU A 86 -9.17 9.36 -4.15
CA LEU A 86 -8.02 10.26 -4.18
C LEU A 86 -7.34 10.33 -2.82
N ARG A 87 -8.11 10.64 -1.77
CA ARG A 87 -7.55 10.81 -0.42
C ARG A 87 -6.92 9.53 0.12
N LEU A 88 -7.61 8.39 -0.02
CA LEU A 88 -7.12 7.13 0.53
C LEU A 88 -5.91 6.61 -0.24
N ILE A 89 -5.89 6.73 -1.57
CA ILE A 89 -4.73 6.35 -2.39
C ILE A 89 -3.52 7.22 -2.03
N GLN A 90 -3.68 8.53 -1.88
CA GLN A 90 -2.58 9.42 -1.48
C GLN A 90 -2.00 9.05 -0.10
N LEU A 91 -2.85 8.67 0.86
CA LEU A 91 -2.38 8.24 2.18
C LEU A 91 -1.61 6.91 2.10
N LEU A 92 -2.10 5.95 1.30
CA LEU A 92 -1.38 4.69 1.07
C LEU A 92 -0.05 4.93 0.35
N ASP A 93 -0.04 5.85 -0.62
CA ASP A 93 1.13 6.24 -1.38
C ASP A 93 2.20 6.87 -0.49
N GLN A 94 1.81 7.81 0.37
CA GLN A 94 2.75 8.41 1.31
C GLN A 94 3.41 7.38 2.22
N VAL A 95 2.64 6.42 2.75
CA VAL A 95 3.19 5.32 3.56
C VAL A 95 4.17 4.47 2.75
N TYR A 96 3.88 4.21 1.48
CA TYR A 96 4.76 3.46 0.59
C TYR A 96 6.06 4.22 0.31
N LEU A 97 5.99 5.50 -0.05
CA LEU A 97 7.16 6.33 -0.36
C LEU A 97 8.05 6.52 0.87
N THR A 98 7.47 6.75 2.04
CA THR A 98 8.24 6.81 3.30
C THR A 98 8.98 5.50 3.54
N HIS A 99 8.30 4.36 3.39
CA HIS A 99 8.94 3.06 3.56
C HIS A 99 10.05 2.81 2.52
N TRP A 100 9.84 3.23 1.27
CA TRP A 100 10.83 3.09 0.20
C TRP A 100 12.09 3.91 0.53
N ALA A 101 11.93 5.16 0.98
CA ALA A 101 13.02 6.03 1.38
C ALA A 101 13.81 5.48 2.59
N GLU A 102 13.12 4.92 3.59
CA GLU A 102 13.76 4.26 4.73
C GLU A 102 14.62 3.05 4.31
N LYS A 103 14.22 2.35 3.24
CA LYS A 103 14.90 1.14 2.74
C LYS A 103 16.01 1.44 1.73
N ASN A 104 15.92 2.57 1.04
CA ASN A 104 16.88 3.01 0.03
C ASN A 104 17.39 4.39 0.43
N PRO A 105 18.14 4.52 1.53
CA PRO A 105 18.74 5.80 1.88
C PRO A 105 19.61 6.25 0.72
N SER A 106 19.42 7.48 0.25
CA SER A 106 20.30 8.06 -0.75
C SER A 106 21.70 8.08 -0.18
N SER A 107 22.62 7.30 -0.77
CA SER A 107 24.04 7.43 -0.53
C SER A 107 24.47 8.78 -1.11
N THR A 108 24.32 9.85 -0.35
CA THR A 108 24.88 11.15 -0.70
C THR A 108 26.41 11.05 -0.54
N PRO A 109 27.22 11.31 -1.58
CA PRO A 109 28.65 11.52 -1.42
C PRO A 109 28.94 12.81 -0.62
#